data_AF-A0A087VG37-F1
#
_entry.id   AF-A0A087VG37-F1
#
_cell.length_a   1.000
_cell.length_b   1.000
_cell.length_c   1.000
_cell.angle_alpha   90.00
_cell.angle_beta   90.00
_cell.angle_gamma   90.00
#
_symmetry.space_group_name_H-M   'P 1'
#
loop_
_entity.id
_entity.type
_entity.pdbx_description
1 polymer ?
#
loop_
_entity_poly.entity_id
_entity_poly.type
_entity_poly.pdbx_seq_one_letter_code
_entity_poly.pdbx_strand_id
1 'polypeptide(L)' 'SISFASGGDPDTAEYVAYVAKDPVNQRACHILECPEGLAQDVISTIGQAFELRFKQYLKNPPKLVTPHDR' A
#
# COMPACT_ATOMS: atom_id res chain seq x y z
N SER A 1 0.24 -7.91 -0.57
CA SER A 1 0.04 -6.83 0.43
C SER A 1 0.81 -5.60 0.00
N ILE A 2 0.32 -4.40 0.32
CA ILE A 2 1.04 -3.14 0.02
C ILE A 2 1.90 -2.78 1.24
N SER A 3 3.13 -2.35 1.01
CA SER A 3 4.09 -1.99 2.08
C SER A 3 4.51 -0.51 2.06
N PHE A 4 4.26 0.19 0.95
CA PHE A 4 4.56 1.59 0.78
C PHE A 4 3.67 2.14 -0.34
N ALA A 5 3.30 3.42 -0.25
CA ALA A 5 2.63 4.17 -1.31
C ALA A 5 3.05 5.64 -1.25
N SER A 6 3.12 6.29 -2.41
CA SER A 6 3.43 7.72 -2.55
C SER A 6 2.68 8.31 -3.74
N GLY A 7 2.23 9.56 -3.60
CA GLY A 7 1.82 10.37 -4.76
C GLY A 7 3.04 10.87 -5.54
N GLY A 8 2.81 11.26 -6.80
CA GLY A 8 3.81 11.93 -7.62
C GLY A 8 4.15 13.36 -7.16
N ASP A 9 5.18 13.93 -7.78
CA ASP A 9 5.53 15.34 -7.68
C ASP A 9 4.57 16.21 -8.53
N PRO A 10 4.71 17.55 -8.55
CA PRO A 10 3.79 18.42 -9.33
C PRO A 10 3.73 18.09 -10.83
N ASP A 11 4.82 17.60 -11.43
CA ASP A 11 4.88 17.24 -12.85
C ASP A 11 4.23 15.88 -13.11
N THR A 12 4.10 15.04 -12.08
CA THR A 12 3.51 13.69 -12.12
C THR A 12 2.33 13.54 -11.16
N ALA A 13 1.59 14.63 -10.92
CA ALA A 13 0.56 14.70 -9.88
C ALA A 13 -0.59 13.69 -10.07
N GLU A 14 -0.78 13.20 -11.30
CA GLU A 14 -1.79 12.18 -11.63
C GLU A 14 -1.30 10.74 -11.37
N TYR A 15 -0.05 10.55 -10.94
CA TYR A 15 0.50 9.22 -10.70
C TYR A 15 0.60 8.88 -9.22
N VAL A 16 0.37 7.61 -8.92
CA VAL A 16 0.60 7.00 -7.61
C VAL A 16 1.56 5.83 -7.78
N ALA A 17 2.63 5.83 -6.99
CA ALA A 17 3.54 4.70 -6.89
C ALA A 17 3.25 3.89 -5.63
N TYR A 18 3.22 2.56 -5.72
CA TYR A 18 3.07 1.70 -4.55
C TYR A 18 3.90 0.42 -4.66
N VAL A 19 4.37 -0.07 -3.51
CA VAL A 19 5.14 -1.30 -3.43
C VAL A 19 4.26 -2.44 -2.95
N ALA A 20 3.98 -3.38 -3.84
CA ALA A 20 3.22 -4.59 -3.55
C ALA A 20 4.14 -5.80 -3.36
N LYS A 21 3.65 -6.74 -2.55
CA LYS A 21 4.24 -8.06 -2.32
C LYS A 21 3.25 -9.14 -2.70
N ASP A 22 3.58 -9.95 -3.70
CA ASP A 22 2.81 -11.11 -4.13
C ASP A 22 3.71 -12.27 -4.58
N PRO A 23 3.21 -13.52 -4.67
CA PRO A 23 4.02 -14.68 -5.04
C PRO A 23 4.64 -14.60 -6.44
N VAL A 24 4.01 -13.87 -7.37
CA VAL A 24 4.43 -13.76 -8.77
C VAL A 24 5.49 -12.68 -8.94
N ASN A 25 5.23 -11.45 -8.48
CA ASN A 25 6.13 -10.32 -8.70
C ASN A 25 7.10 -10.05 -7.55
N GLN A 26 7.09 -10.90 -6.52
CA GLN A 26 7.85 -10.68 -5.29
C GLN A 26 7.56 -9.29 -4.73
N ARG A 27 8.59 -8.49 -4.39
CA ARG A 27 8.45 -7.08 -3.99
C ARG A 27 8.71 -6.20 -5.20
N ALA A 28 7.66 -5.63 -5.78
CA ALA A 28 7.75 -4.76 -6.96
C ALA A 28 7.11 -3.39 -6.70
N CYS A 29 7.60 -2.37 -7.41
CA CYS A 29 6.99 -1.05 -7.46
C CYS A 29 6.04 -1.00 -8.66
N HIS A 30 4.81 -0.55 -8.43
CA HIS A 30 3.78 -0.39 -9.44
C HIS A 30 3.41 1.09 -9.54
N ILE A 31 3.15 1.54 -10.75
CA ILE A 31 2.73 2.91 -11.04
C ILE A 31 1.29 2.84 -11.55
N LEU A 32 0.41 3.60 -10.90
CA LEU A 32 -0.99 3.77 -11.27
C LEU A 32 -1.20 5.20 -11.75
N GLU A 33 -1.75 5.34 -12.94
CA GLU A 33 -2.25 6.61 -13.44
C GLU A 33 -3.69 6.82 -12.94
N CYS A 34 -3.92 7.94 -12.27
CA CYS A 34 -5.16 8.35 -11.64
C CYS A 34 -5.66 9.62 -12.34
N PRO A 35 -6.44 9.48 -13.42
CA PRO A 35 -6.95 10.62 -14.18
C PRO A 35 -7.88 11.49 -13.32
N GLU A 36 -8.12 12.71 -13.78
CA GLU A 36 -9.07 13.66 -13.16
C GLU A 36 -8.67 14.08 -11.73
N GLY A 37 -7.38 14.02 -11.40
CA GLY A 37 -6.87 14.43 -10.08
C GLY A 37 -7.17 13.45 -8.95
N LEU A 38 -7.59 12.21 -9.25
CA LEU A 38 -7.93 11.20 -8.25
C LEU A 38 -6.72 10.68 -7.46
N ALA A 39 -5.49 11.00 -7.88
CA ALA A 39 -4.27 10.54 -7.22
C ALA A 39 -4.23 10.86 -5.71
N GLN A 40 -4.71 12.06 -5.33
CA GLN A 40 -4.78 12.50 -3.93
C GLN A 40 -5.78 11.68 -3.10
N ASP A 41 -6.94 11.38 -3.67
CA ASP A 41 -7.95 10.57 -2.99
C ASP A 41 -7.47 9.12 -2.84
N VAL A 42 -6.80 8.59 -3.86
CA VAL A 42 -6.21 7.24 -3.82
C VAL A 42 -5.13 7.15 -2.73
N ILE A 43 -4.18 8.08 -2.68
CA ILE A 43 -3.11 8.04 -1.67
C ILE A 43 -3.67 8.22 -0.25
N SER A 44 -4.64 9.13 -0.06
CA SER A 44 -5.33 9.34 1.21
C SER A 44 -6.06 8.07 1.67
N THR A 45 -6.77 7.41 0.76
CA THR A 45 -7.49 6.16 1.04
C THR A 45 -6.52 5.02 1.42
N ILE A 46 -5.38 4.91 0.75
CA ILE A 46 -4.34 3.93 1.12
C ILE A 46 -3.81 4.22 2.53
N GLY A 47 -3.55 5.49 2.86
CA GLY A 47 -3.12 5.89 4.20
C GLY A 47 -4.13 5.51 5.29
N GLN A 48 -5.41 5.78 5.05
CA GLN A 48 -6.50 5.40 5.96
C GLN A 48 -6.59 3.87 6.12
N ALA A 49 -6.44 3.11 5.04
CA ALA A 49 -6.43 1.65 5.10
C ALA A 49 -5.26 1.11 5.94
N PHE A 50 -4.07 1.72 5.83
CA PHE A 50 -2.92 1.39 6.68
C PHE A 50 -3.22 1.68 8.15
N GLU A 51 -3.80 2.83 8.46
CA GLU A 51 -4.17 3.18 9.83
C GLU A 51 -5.21 2.20 10.41
N LEU A 52 -6.25 1.85 9.64
CA LEU A 52 -7.25 0.86 10.06
C LEU A 52 -6.62 -0.51 10.34
N ARG A 53 -5.72 -0.97 9.46
CA ARG A 53 -5.01 -2.24 9.66
C ARG A 53 -4.06 -2.19 10.85
N PHE A 54 -3.38 -1.07 11.07
CA PHE A 54 -2.54 -0.87 12.25
C PHE A 54 -3.36 -0.91 13.55
N LYS A 55 -4.50 -0.22 13.60
CA LYS A 55 -5.43 -0.27 14.74
C LYS A 55 -5.95 -1.69 15.01
N GLN A 56 -6.25 -2.46 13.96
CA GLN A 56 -6.66 -3.87 14.10
C GLN A 56 -5.52 -4.74 14.64
N TYR A 57 -4.30 -4.55 14.14
CA TYR A 57 -3.11 -5.26 14.61
C TYR A 57 -2.86 -5.03 16.10
N LEU A 58 -3.02 -3.78 16.59
CA LEU A 58 -2.88 -3.47 18.01
C LEU A 58 -3.97 -4.11 18.87
N LYS A 59 -5.20 -4.23 18.37
CA LYS A 59 -6.32 -4.86 19.09
C LYS A 59 -6.20 -6.38 19.14
N ASN A 60 -5.79 -7.00 18.04
CA ASN A 60 -5.68 -8.46 17.89
C ASN A 60 -4.36 -8.78 17.18
N PRO A 61 -3.23 -8.84 17.90
CA PRO A 61 -1.96 -9.17 17.28
C PRO A 61 -2.05 -10.58 16.67
N PRO A 62 -1.69 -10.74 15.38
CA PRO A 62 -1.66 -12.06 14.76
C PRO A 62 -0.69 -12.94 15.54
N LYS A 63 -1.07 -14.20 15.76
CA LYS A 63 -0.16 -15.19 16.34
C LYS A 63 1.08 -15.25 15.46
N LEU A 64 2.26 -15.16 16.06
CA LEU A 64 3.54 -15.31 15.37
C LEU A 64 3.48 -16.62 14.56
N VAL A 65 3.41 -16.51 13.24
CA VAL A 65 3.65 -17.64 12.35
C VAL A 65 5.11 -18.01 12.53
N THR A 66 5.35 -19.13 13.20
CA THR A 66 6.69 -19.70 13.29
C THR A 66 7.15 -20.08 11.88
N PRO A 67 8.43 -19.95 11.53
CA PRO A 67 8.93 -20.17 10.18
C PRO A 67 8.80 -21.60 9.62
N HIS A 68 8.16 -22.53 10.35
CA HIS A 68 8.05 -23.94 9.99
C HIS A 68 6.77 -24.32 9.22
N ASP A 69 5.93 -23.35 8.86
CA ASP A 69 4.64 -23.59 8.17
C ASP A 69 4.59 -22.94 6.77
N ARG A 70 5.73 -22.87 6.08
CA ARG A 70 5.85 -22.37 4.70
C ARG A 70 6.61 -23.32 3.80
#